data_AF-A0A7Z0PYQ3-F1
#
_entry.id   AF-A0A7Z0PYQ3-F1
#
_cell.length_a   1.000
_cell.length_b   1.000
_cell.length_c   1.000
_cell.angle_alpha   90.00
_cell.angle_beta   90.00
_cell.angle_gamma   90.00
#
_symmetry.space_group_name_H-M   'P 1'
#
loop_
_entity.id
_entity.type
_entity.pdbx_description
1 polymer ?
#
loop_
_entity_poly.entity_id
_entity_poly.type
_entity_poly.pdbx_seq_one_letter_code
_entity_poly.pdbx_strand_id
1 'polypeptide(L)'
;MHPQLPFNARAARTLRERLGMAPGHVAYGMRASYGMTYVTPDHITAWERGVAMPNLQELTALAGALWCAPGDLMGAPRTLREHRLARGMAPEDVAHAVGMSVGDYLRMEETGRWTGSAYQSTQLGKALQLSAPAMVTITGLEGELAALLEEAVSTRWQAHIRSVARLLSMEKRDLQDPLRIMHGEYQNLIARTLSRATGSATSGEEGKNYLDNIVQRFWECLGSR
;
A
#
# COMPACT_ATOMS: atom_id res chain seq x y z
N MET A 1 6.68 -21.67 -3.87
CA MET A 1 7.49 -20.77 -3.03
C MET A 1 6.56 -19.76 -2.40
N HIS A 2 6.47 -19.69 -1.06
CA HIS A 2 5.72 -18.61 -0.42
C HIS A 2 6.50 -17.30 -0.59
N PRO A 3 5.84 -16.18 -0.96
CA PRO A 3 6.51 -14.90 -1.09
C PRO A 3 7.19 -14.52 0.24
N GLN A 4 8.42 -14.00 0.13
CA GLN A 4 9.17 -13.56 1.31
C GLN A 4 8.45 -12.39 1.98
N LEU A 5 8.31 -12.45 3.31
CA LEU A 5 7.75 -11.36 4.10
C LEU A 5 8.67 -10.14 3.99
N PRO A 6 8.12 -8.92 3.79
CA PRO A 6 8.93 -7.71 3.79
C PRO A 6 9.28 -7.34 5.23
N PHE A 7 10.18 -8.08 5.88
CA PHE A 7 10.63 -7.79 7.24
C PHE A 7 11.67 -6.65 7.25
N ASN A 8 11.52 -5.72 8.19
CA ASN A 8 12.41 -4.58 8.38
C ASN A 8 13.29 -4.78 9.62
N ALA A 9 14.44 -5.41 9.40
CA ALA A 9 15.45 -5.70 10.43
C ALA A 9 15.88 -4.46 11.23
N ARG A 10 16.03 -3.32 10.55
CA ARG A 10 16.42 -2.05 11.18
C ARG A 10 15.33 -1.52 12.10
N ALA A 11 14.07 -1.57 11.67
CA ALA A 11 12.94 -1.14 12.51
C ALA A 11 12.84 -1.99 13.78
N ALA A 12 12.98 -3.32 13.65
CA ALA A 12 12.99 -4.23 14.80
C ALA A 12 14.07 -3.87 15.82
N ARG A 13 15.31 -3.67 15.35
CA ARG A 13 16.43 -3.26 16.21
C ARG A 13 16.18 -1.92 16.89
N THR A 14 15.74 -0.91 16.14
CA THR A 14 15.48 0.43 16.68
C THR A 14 14.37 0.41 17.73
N LEU A 15 13.30 -0.35 17.52
CA LEU A 15 12.22 -0.49 18.51
C LEU A 15 12.71 -1.19 19.78
N ARG A 16 13.47 -2.28 19.65
CA ARG A 16 14.08 -2.96 20.80
C ARG A 16 14.99 -2.02 21.60
N GLU A 17 15.87 -1.30 20.92
CA GLU A 17 16.80 -0.35 21.55
C GLU A 17 16.06 0.80 22.25
N ARG A 18 14.97 1.32 21.66
CA ARG A 18 14.10 2.33 22.29
C ARG A 18 13.44 1.84 23.57
N LEU A 19 13.14 0.54 23.68
CA LEU A 19 12.61 -0.09 24.88
C LEU A 19 13.68 -0.46 25.91
N GLY A 20 14.98 -0.23 25.61
CA GLY A 20 16.09 -0.61 26.49
C GLY A 20 16.25 -2.14 26.64
N MET A 21 15.67 -2.92 25.73
CA MET A 21 15.67 -4.37 25.82
C MET A 21 16.93 -4.98 25.19
N ALA A 22 17.54 -5.96 25.84
CA ALA A 22 18.53 -6.83 25.21
C ALA A 22 17.84 -7.88 24.32
N PRO A 23 18.52 -8.44 23.30
CA PRO A 23 17.97 -9.53 22.48
C PRO A 23 17.45 -10.72 23.31
N GLY A 24 18.07 -10.99 24.46
CA GLY A 24 17.62 -12.03 25.38
C GLY A 24 16.28 -11.75 26.06
N HIS A 25 15.94 -10.49 26.35
CA HIS A 25 14.63 -10.14 26.90
C HIS A 25 13.52 -10.42 25.87
N VAL A 26 13.77 -10.09 24.61
CA VAL A 26 12.82 -10.33 23.50
C VAL A 26 12.64 -11.83 23.27
N ALA A 27 13.74 -12.59 23.18
CA ALA A 27 13.69 -14.05 23.02
C ALA A 27 12.98 -14.73 24.21
N TYR A 28 13.14 -14.21 25.42
CA TYR A 28 12.38 -14.66 26.58
C TYR A 28 10.89 -14.37 26.43
N GLY A 29 10.50 -13.14 26.05
CA GLY A 29 9.11 -12.75 25.84
C GLY A 29 8.40 -13.60 24.77
N MET A 30 9.08 -13.86 23.65
CA MET A 30 8.55 -14.74 22.60
C MET A 30 8.34 -16.18 23.10
N ARG A 31 9.25 -16.70 23.91
CA ARG A 31 9.12 -18.04 24.50
C ARG A 31 8.00 -18.12 25.53
N ALA A 32 7.96 -17.17 26.47
CA ALA A 32 7.06 -17.18 27.60
C ALA A 32 5.61 -16.87 27.20
N SER A 33 5.40 -15.91 26.29
CA SER A 33 4.06 -15.44 25.93
C SER A 33 3.50 -16.05 24.65
N TYR A 34 4.36 -16.54 23.75
CA TYR A 34 3.96 -17.03 22.43
C TYR A 34 4.40 -18.47 22.14
N GLY A 35 4.97 -19.17 23.13
CA GLY A 35 5.33 -20.59 23.01
C GLY A 35 6.48 -20.86 22.04
N MET A 36 7.24 -19.85 21.63
CA MET A 36 8.33 -19.95 20.65
C MET A 36 9.61 -20.54 21.26
N THR A 37 9.53 -21.73 21.87
CA THR A 37 10.56 -22.36 22.73
C THR A 37 11.96 -22.44 22.11
N TYR A 38 12.04 -22.50 20.78
CA TYR A 38 13.29 -22.60 20.02
C TYR A 38 13.99 -21.25 19.77
N VAL A 39 13.29 -20.12 19.97
CA VAL A 39 13.85 -18.79 19.70
C VAL A 39 14.87 -18.40 20.77
N THR A 40 16.09 -18.10 20.33
CA THR A 40 17.23 -17.71 21.17
C THR A 40 17.62 -16.24 20.94
N PRO A 41 18.45 -15.63 21.80
CA PRO A 41 18.96 -14.28 21.56
C PRO A 41 19.74 -14.15 20.23
N ASP A 42 20.35 -15.24 19.76
CA ASP A 42 21.05 -15.28 18.48
C ASP A 42 20.09 -15.20 17.29
N HIS A 43 18.89 -15.78 17.38
CA HIS A 43 17.85 -15.62 16.36
C HIS A 43 17.45 -14.15 16.22
N ILE A 44 17.20 -13.47 17.35
CA ILE A 44 16.89 -12.03 17.37
C ILE A 44 18.02 -11.22 16.72
N THR A 45 19.27 -11.53 17.08
CA THR A 45 20.44 -10.85 16.53
C THR A 45 20.61 -11.12 15.03
N ALA A 46 20.34 -12.34 14.56
CA ALA A 46 20.38 -12.70 13.15
C ALA A 46 19.31 -11.97 12.34
N TRP A 47 18.10 -11.83 12.87
CA TRP A 47 17.03 -11.05 12.25
C TRP A 47 17.38 -9.56 12.18
N GLU A 48 17.86 -8.97 13.27
CA GLU A 48 18.24 -7.55 13.33
C GLU A 48 19.42 -7.20 12.41
N ARG A 49 20.26 -8.17 12.08
CA ARG A 49 21.36 -8.03 11.10
C ARG A 49 20.94 -8.34 9.67
N GLY A 50 19.72 -8.84 9.45
CA GLY A 50 19.23 -9.28 8.14
C GLY A 50 19.91 -10.56 7.63
N VAL A 51 20.54 -11.34 8.51
CA VAL A 51 21.19 -12.62 8.17
C VAL A 51 20.17 -13.75 8.09
N ALA A 52 19.05 -13.61 8.81
CA ALA A 52 17.89 -14.48 8.74
C ALA A 52 16.61 -13.64 8.72
N MET A 53 15.49 -14.24 8.32
CA MET A 53 14.17 -13.61 8.34
C MET A 53 13.23 -14.41 9.24
N PRO A 54 12.39 -13.76 10.06
CA PRO A 54 11.34 -14.46 10.78
C PRO A 54 10.26 -14.95 9.82
N ASN A 55 9.69 -16.10 10.13
CA ASN A 55 8.44 -16.57 9.56
C ASN A 55 7.26 -15.74 10.13
N LEU A 56 6.05 -16.02 9.63
CA LEU A 56 4.88 -15.24 10.04
C LEU A 56 4.58 -15.33 11.54
N GLN A 57 4.63 -16.53 12.12
CA GLN A 57 4.33 -16.70 13.53
C GLN A 57 5.40 -16.04 14.41
N GLU A 58 6.68 -16.14 14.00
CA GLU A 58 7.80 -15.46 14.65
C GLU A 58 7.65 -13.94 14.58
N LEU A 59 7.21 -13.39 13.45
CA LEU A 59 6.98 -11.95 13.28
C LEU A 59 5.88 -11.45 14.23
N THR A 60 4.76 -12.17 14.32
CA THR A 60 3.67 -11.81 15.24
C THR A 60 4.12 -11.90 16.70
N ALA A 61 4.86 -12.94 17.07
CA ALA A 61 5.40 -13.10 18.42
C ALA A 61 6.45 -12.01 18.75
N LEU A 62 7.28 -11.63 17.77
CA LEU A 62 8.28 -10.56 17.91
C LEU A 62 7.59 -9.20 18.10
N ALA A 63 6.57 -8.91 17.30
CA ALA A 63 5.77 -7.69 17.44
C ALA A 63 5.11 -7.60 18.83
N GLY A 64 4.54 -8.71 19.29
CA GLY A 64 3.98 -8.84 20.63
C GLY A 64 5.00 -8.61 21.74
N ALA A 65 6.19 -9.21 21.62
CA ALA A 65 7.29 -9.03 22.59
C ALA A 65 7.85 -7.60 22.61
N LEU A 66 7.78 -6.88 21.48
CA LEU A 66 8.18 -5.47 21.35
C LEU A 66 7.03 -4.49 21.57
N TRP A 67 5.83 -4.97 21.94
CA TRP A 67 4.63 -4.16 22.12
C TRP A 67 4.32 -3.22 20.94
N CYS A 68 4.51 -3.72 19.71
CA CYS A 68 4.22 -2.99 18.48
C CYS A 68 3.28 -3.80 17.58
N ALA A 69 2.75 -3.18 16.53
CA ALA A 69 2.02 -3.91 15.51
C ALA A 69 3.00 -4.67 14.60
N PRO A 70 2.61 -5.80 13.98
CA PRO A 70 3.45 -6.47 12.98
C PRO A 70 3.86 -5.55 11.84
N GLY A 71 2.98 -4.61 11.45
CA GLY A 71 3.28 -3.59 10.44
C GLY A 71 4.47 -2.68 10.78
N ASP A 72 4.74 -2.43 12.07
CA ASP A 72 5.89 -1.62 12.50
C ASP A 72 7.23 -2.33 12.26
N LEU A 73 7.19 -3.66 12.11
CA LEU A 73 8.33 -4.52 11.82
C LEU A 73 8.42 -4.90 10.34
N MET A 74 7.49 -4.42 9.52
CA MET A 74 7.44 -4.70 8.08
C MET A 74 7.91 -3.48 7.27
N GLY A 75 8.39 -3.73 6.05
CA GLY A 75 8.50 -2.72 5.01
C GLY A 75 7.14 -2.33 4.46
N ALA A 76 7.11 -1.42 3.49
CA ALA A 76 5.87 -0.99 2.85
C ALA A 76 5.12 -2.20 2.24
N PRO A 77 3.93 -2.56 2.74
CA PRO A 77 3.16 -3.68 2.22
C PRO A 77 2.70 -3.38 0.80
N ARG A 78 2.79 -4.38 -0.08
CA ARG A 78 2.41 -4.27 -1.50
C ARG A 78 1.34 -5.29 -1.90
N THR A 79 1.30 -6.43 -1.21
CA THR A 79 0.34 -7.50 -1.50
C THR A 79 -0.81 -7.50 -0.51
N LEU A 80 -1.96 -8.02 -0.92
CA LEU A 80 -3.14 -8.20 -0.04
C LEU A 80 -2.76 -8.93 1.26
N ARG A 81 -1.96 -10.00 1.11
CA ARG A 81 -1.41 -10.75 2.22
C ARG A 81 -0.59 -9.86 3.14
N GLU A 82 0.37 -9.10 2.61
CA GLU A 82 1.20 -8.20 3.43
C GLU A 82 0.39 -7.14 4.17
N HIS A 83 -0.64 -6.57 3.55
CA HIS A 83 -1.53 -5.61 4.22
C HIS A 83 -2.31 -6.27 5.36
N ARG A 84 -2.85 -7.48 5.17
CA ARG A 84 -3.49 -8.24 6.24
C ARG A 84 -2.52 -8.53 7.39
N LEU A 85 -1.30 -8.93 7.05
CA LEU A 85 -0.27 -9.26 8.03
C LEU A 85 0.17 -8.04 8.83
N ALA A 86 0.34 -6.88 8.17
CA ALA A 86 0.67 -5.62 8.85
C ALA A 86 -0.41 -5.23 9.87
N ARG A 87 -1.68 -5.59 9.61
CA ARG A 87 -2.81 -5.41 10.53
C ARG A 87 -2.94 -6.51 11.59
N GLY A 88 -2.18 -7.59 11.49
CA GLY A 88 -2.23 -8.72 12.41
C GLY A 88 -3.54 -9.51 12.36
N MET A 89 -4.27 -9.46 11.23
CA MET A 89 -5.59 -10.10 11.10
C MET A 89 -5.49 -11.53 10.56
N ALA A 90 -6.34 -12.42 11.08
CA ALA A 90 -6.50 -13.74 10.52
C ALA A 90 -7.24 -13.67 9.16
N PRO A 91 -6.97 -14.59 8.21
CA PRO A 91 -7.68 -14.58 6.93
C PRO A 91 -9.19 -14.77 7.10
N GLU A 92 -9.62 -15.50 8.13
CA GLU A 92 -11.03 -15.69 8.50
C GLU A 92 -11.69 -14.36 8.88
N ASP A 93 -11.03 -13.55 9.71
CA ASP A 93 -11.55 -12.26 10.16
C ASP A 93 -11.77 -11.30 8.98
N VAL A 94 -10.83 -11.28 8.02
CA VAL A 94 -10.98 -10.44 6.82
C VAL A 94 -12.09 -10.96 5.92
N ALA A 95 -12.15 -12.27 5.68
CA ALA A 95 -13.21 -12.86 4.87
C ALA A 95 -14.61 -12.58 5.45
N HIS A 96 -14.75 -12.69 6.78
CA HIS A 96 -15.98 -12.35 7.49
C HIS A 96 -16.32 -10.85 7.40
N ALA A 97 -15.33 -9.96 7.62
CA ALA A 97 -15.54 -8.52 7.52
C ALA A 97 -15.97 -8.07 6.12
N VAL A 98 -15.45 -8.75 5.08
CA VAL A 98 -15.78 -8.45 3.69
C VAL A 98 -17.09 -9.12 3.24
N GLY A 99 -17.52 -10.18 3.93
CA GLY A 99 -18.70 -10.96 3.55
C GLY A 99 -18.43 -11.90 2.38
N MET A 100 -17.32 -12.65 2.43
CA MET A 100 -16.99 -13.70 1.46
C MET A 100 -16.49 -14.98 2.15
N SER A 101 -16.33 -16.06 1.38
CA SER A 101 -15.78 -17.31 1.91
C SER A 101 -14.27 -17.17 2.18
N VAL A 102 -13.78 -17.84 3.23
CA VAL A 102 -12.35 -17.85 3.57
C VAL A 102 -11.52 -18.43 2.42
N GLY A 103 -12.04 -19.47 1.75
CA GLY A 103 -11.36 -20.10 0.62
C GLY A 103 -11.21 -19.17 -0.59
N ASP A 104 -12.24 -18.37 -0.91
CA ASP A 104 -12.14 -17.39 -1.99
C ASP A 104 -11.19 -16.26 -1.63
N TYR A 105 -11.19 -15.80 -0.38
CA TYR A 105 -10.24 -14.81 0.10
C TYR A 105 -8.79 -15.32 0.00
N LEU A 106 -8.50 -16.53 0.48
CA LEU A 106 -7.17 -17.13 0.39
C LEU A 106 -6.71 -17.30 -1.06
N ARG A 107 -7.61 -17.69 -1.97
CA ARG A 107 -7.31 -17.75 -3.40
C ARG A 107 -6.92 -16.38 -3.97
N MET A 108 -7.58 -15.31 -3.54
CA MET A 108 -7.21 -13.94 -3.95
C MET A 108 -5.86 -13.52 -3.37
N GLU A 109 -5.52 -13.91 -2.14
CA GLU A 109 -4.19 -13.69 -1.58
C GLU A 109 -3.09 -14.43 -2.36
N GLU A 110 -3.34 -15.69 -2.72
CA GLU A 110 -2.38 -16.53 -3.45
C GLU A 110 -2.17 -16.07 -4.89
N THR A 111 -3.24 -15.70 -5.58
CA THR A 111 -3.18 -15.19 -6.95
C THR A 111 -2.71 -13.75 -7.02
N GLY A 112 -2.70 -13.02 -5.90
CA GLY A 112 -2.38 -11.60 -5.84
C GLY A 112 -3.38 -10.72 -6.59
N ARG A 113 -4.55 -11.24 -6.94
CA ARG A 113 -5.59 -10.54 -7.70
C ARG A 113 -6.88 -10.52 -6.90
N TRP A 114 -7.35 -9.31 -6.61
CA TRP A 114 -8.66 -9.12 -6.02
C TRP A 114 -9.75 -9.19 -7.09
N THR A 115 -10.76 -10.03 -6.88
CA THR A 115 -11.92 -10.16 -7.78
C THR A 115 -13.25 -9.94 -7.06
N GLY A 116 -13.22 -9.25 -5.92
CA GLY A 116 -14.43 -8.91 -5.16
C GLY A 116 -15.25 -7.82 -5.84
N SER A 117 -16.53 -7.75 -5.49
CA SER A 117 -17.43 -6.65 -5.93
C SER A 117 -17.01 -5.29 -5.36
N ALA A 118 -17.52 -4.20 -5.92
CA ALA A 118 -17.26 -2.85 -5.40
C ALA A 118 -17.58 -2.71 -3.90
N TYR A 119 -18.69 -3.31 -3.43
CA TYR A 119 -19.03 -3.34 -2.01
C TYR A 119 -17.96 -4.06 -1.17
N GLN A 120 -17.51 -5.23 -1.64
CA GLN A 120 -16.47 -6.01 -0.97
C GLN A 120 -15.13 -5.28 -0.95
N SER A 121 -14.77 -4.58 -2.03
CA SER A 121 -13.59 -3.71 -2.08
C SER A 121 -13.67 -2.59 -1.04
N THR A 122 -14.84 -1.95 -0.87
CA THR A 122 -15.04 -0.93 0.18
C THR A 122 -14.89 -1.53 1.58
N GLN A 123 -15.44 -2.72 1.84
CA GLN A 123 -15.28 -3.38 3.15
C GLN A 123 -13.83 -3.80 3.40
N LEU A 124 -13.12 -4.28 2.37
CA LEU A 124 -11.72 -4.64 2.47
C LEU A 124 -10.86 -3.44 2.85
N GLY A 125 -11.06 -2.29 2.17
CA GLY A 125 -10.37 -1.05 2.48
C GLY A 125 -10.57 -0.62 3.94
N LYS A 126 -11.79 -0.77 4.47
CA LYS A 126 -12.10 -0.47 5.88
C LYS A 126 -11.45 -1.46 6.85
N ALA A 127 -11.57 -2.76 6.58
CA ALA A 127 -11.03 -3.81 7.45
C ALA A 127 -9.50 -3.72 7.57
N LEU A 128 -8.83 -3.53 6.44
CA LEU A 128 -7.37 -3.46 6.38
C LEU A 128 -6.81 -2.03 6.56
N GLN A 129 -7.69 -1.03 6.73
CA GLN A 129 -7.33 0.39 6.81
C GLN A 129 -6.42 0.83 5.63
N LEU A 130 -6.76 0.37 4.43
CA LEU A 130 -5.98 0.65 3.23
C LEU A 130 -6.10 2.11 2.85
N SER A 131 -4.98 2.71 2.45
CA SER A 131 -5.00 3.97 1.73
C SER A 131 -5.62 3.78 0.35
N ALA A 132 -6.19 4.83 -0.23
CA ALA A 132 -6.75 4.77 -1.58
C ALA A 132 -5.72 4.29 -2.64
N PRO A 133 -4.43 4.70 -2.61
CA PRO A 133 -3.42 4.11 -3.48
C PRO A 133 -3.26 2.60 -3.32
N ALA A 134 -3.15 2.11 -2.08
CA ALA A 134 -3.01 0.68 -1.80
C ALA A 134 -4.23 -0.11 -2.28
N MET A 135 -5.43 0.45 -2.12
CA MET A 135 -6.65 -0.15 -2.63
C MET A 135 -6.63 -0.32 -4.16
N VAL A 136 -6.19 0.70 -4.89
CA VAL A 136 -6.11 0.67 -6.37
C VAL A 136 -5.08 -0.34 -6.85
N THR A 137 -3.92 -0.41 -6.19
CA THR A 137 -2.88 -1.40 -6.51
C THR A 137 -3.37 -2.83 -6.28
N ILE A 138 -4.02 -3.11 -5.14
CA ILE A 138 -4.50 -4.46 -4.80
C ILE A 138 -5.66 -4.90 -5.70
N THR A 139 -6.51 -3.96 -6.10
CA THR A 139 -7.66 -4.23 -6.99
C THR A 139 -7.29 -4.30 -8.46
N GLY A 140 -6.08 -3.89 -8.83
CA GLY A 140 -5.66 -3.81 -10.24
C GLY A 140 -6.40 -2.72 -11.03
N LEU A 141 -7.04 -1.77 -10.35
CA LEU A 141 -7.80 -0.67 -10.98
C LEU A 141 -6.90 0.47 -11.46
N GLU A 142 -5.59 0.33 -11.36
CA GLU A 142 -4.62 1.37 -11.70
C GLU A 142 -4.72 1.81 -13.17
N GLY A 143 -4.91 0.87 -14.09
CA GLY A 143 -5.08 1.18 -15.51
C GLY A 143 -6.40 1.92 -15.81
N GLU A 144 -7.50 1.53 -15.15
CA GLU A 144 -8.79 2.22 -15.30
C GLU A 144 -8.73 3.64 -14.71
N LEU A 145 -8.05 3.79 -13.57
CA LEU A 145 -7.80 5.10 -12.97
C LEU A 145 -6.95 5.98 -13.90
N ALA A 146 -5.85 5.44 -14.45
CA ALA A 146 -4.97 6.17 -15.35
C ALA A 146 -5.73 6.69 -16.58
N ALA A 147 -6.54 5.84 -17.21
CA ALA A 147 -7.38 6.23 -18.35
C ALA A 147 -8.38 7.34 -17.99
N LEU A 148 -9.08 7.23 -16.86
CA LEU A 148 -10.00 8.27 -16.39
C LEU A 148 -9.30 9.58 -16.07
N LEU A 149 -8.08 9.53 -15.51
CA LEU A 149 -7.28 10.72 -15.22
C LEU A 149 -6.75 11.37 -16.51
N GLU A 150 -6.32 10.57 -17.49
CA GLU A 150 -5.87 11.05 -18.80
C GLU A 150 -6.98 11.80 -19.53
N GLU A 151 -8.19 11.23 -19.57
CA GLU A 151 -9.37 11.91 -20.13
C GLU A 151 -9.69 13.20 -19.35
N ALA A 152 -9.58 13.17 -18.03
CA ALA A 152 -9.86 14.31 -17.18
C ALA A 152 -8.91 15.49 -17.40
N VAL A 153 -7.60 15.24 -17.53
CA VAL A 153 -6.59 16.30 -17.73
C VAL A 153 -6.54 16.81 -19.16
N SER A 154 -6.83 15.95 -20.15
CA SER A 154 -6.82 16.30 -21.56
C SER A 154 -8.07 17.07 -22.00
N THR A 155 -9.23 16.77 -21.41
CA THR A 155 -10.51 17.36 -21.80
C THR A 155 -11.11 18.25 -20.70
N ARG A 156 -12.21 17.83 -20.07
CA ARG A 156 -12.96 18.59 -19.08
C ARG A 156 -13.02 17.81 -17.78
N TRP A 157 -12.08 18.09 -16.89
CA TRP A 157 -11.94 17.41 -15.61
C TRP A 157 -13.24 17.33 -14.78
N GLN A 158 -14.14 18.33 -14.85
CA GLN A 158 -15.38 18.31 -14.07
C GLN A 158 -16.33 17.15 -14.44
N ALA A 159 -16.29 16.68 -15.70
CA ALA A 159 -17.14 15.57 -16.15
C ALA A 159 -16.71 14.23 -15.54
N HIS A 160 -15.41 14.06 -15.28
CA HIS A 160 -14.82 12.81 -14.82
C HIS A 160 -14.81 12.67 -13.29
N ILE A 161 -15.07 13.75 -12.52
CA ILE A 161 -15.12 13.72 -11.04
C ILE A 161 -16.01 12.58 -10.53
N ARG A 162 -17.18 12.38 -11.14
CA ARG A 162 -18.13 11.35 -10.68
C ARG A 162 -17.58 9.94 -10.90
N SER A 163 -16.93 9.70 -12.03
CA SER A 163 -16.36 8.40 -12.37
C SER A 163 -15.20 8.07 -11.44
N VAL A 164 -14.29 9.02 -11.20
CA VAL A 164 -13.17 8.87 -10.26
C VAL A 164 -13.66 8.69 -8.82
N ALA A 165 -14.66 9.48 -8.39
CA ALA A 165 -15.26 9.35 -7.06
C ALA A 165 -15.84 7.95 -6.82
N ARG A 166 -16.52 7.41 -7.83
CA ARG A 166 -17.10 6.07 -7.76
C ARG A 166 -16.02 4.99 -7.72
N LEU A 167 -14.98 5.11 -8.55
CA LEU A 167 -13.88 4.16 -8.60
C LEU A 167 -13.14 4.08 -7.26
N LEU A 168 -12.82 5.24 -6.67
CA LEU A 168 -12.05 5.33 -5.44
C LEU A 168 -12.93 5.25 -4.17
N SER A 169 -14.25 5.20 -4.31
CA SER A 169 -15.20 5.32 -3.20
C SER A 169 -14.93 6.56 -2.31
N MET A 170 -14.55 7.69 -2.93
CA MET A 170 -14.21 8.96 -2.27
C MET A 170 -15.30 10.02 -2.46
N GLU A 171 -15.30 11.05 -1.60
CA GLU A 171 -16.20 12.19 -1.81
C GLU A 171 -15.76 13.05 -2.99
N LYS A 172 -16.73 13.51 -3.77
CA LYS A 172 -16.47 14.36 -4.95
C LYS A 172 -15.74 15.65 -4.59
N ARG A 173 -15.97 16.19 -3.39
CA ARG A 173 -15.35 17.43 -2.91
C ARG A 173 -13.84 17.29 -2.76
N ASP A 174 -13.37 16.11 -2.37
CA ASP A 174 -11.95 15.84 -2.18
C ASP A 174 -11.18 15.74 -3.49
N LEU A 175 -11.90 15.42 -4.58
CA LEU A 175 -11.32 15.25 -5.91
C LEU A 175 -11.31 16.52 -6.76
N GLN A 176 -12.02 17.57 -6.34
CA GLN A 176 -12.13 18.79 -7.15
C GLN A 176 -10.81 19.53 -7.31
N ASP A 177 -10.12 19.80 -6.20
CA ASP A 177 -8.86 20.57 -6.27
C ASP A 177 -7.72 19.78 -6.93
N PRO A 178 -7.48 18.48 -6.61
CA PRO A 178 -6.46 17.69 -7.28
C PRO A 178 -6.65 17.64 -8.80
N LEU A 179 -7.88 17.36 -9.26
CA LEU A 179 -8.16 17.29 -10.70
C LEU A 179 -8.03 18.66 -11.38
N ARG A 180 -8.40 19.76 -10.71
CA ARG A 180 -8.19 21.11 -11.24
C ARG A 180 -6.71 21.44 -11.37
N ILE A 181 -5.90 21.10 -10.37
CA ILE A 181 -4.45 21.33 -10.37
C ILE A 181 -3.80 20.56 -11.51
N MET A 182 -4.06 19.26 -11.62
CA MET A 182 -3.48 18.41 -12.67
C MET A 182 -3.89 18.86 -14.07
N HIS A 183 -5.16 19.23 -14.27
CA HIS A 183 -5.62 19.80 -15.54
C HIS A 183 -4.84 21.09 -15.87
N GLY A 184 -4.65 21.99 -14.90
CA GLY A 184 -3.86 23.20 -15.10
C GLY A 184 -2.39 22.92 -15.46
N GLU A 185 -1.77 21.96 -14.77
CA GLU A 185 -0.39 21.51 -15.07
C GLU A 185 -0.27 20.98 -16.50
N TYR A 186 -1.17 20.09 -16.90
CA TYR A 186 -1.17 19.50 -18.23
C TYR A 186 -1.39 20.55 -19.33
N GLN A 187 -2.38 21.43 -19.17
CA GLN A 187 -2.64 22.50 -20.16
C GLN A 187 -1.46 23.49 -20.28
N ASN A 188 -0.79 23.80 -19.16
CA ASN A 188 0.41 24.64 -19.18
C ASN A 188 1.58 23.95 -19.88
N LEU A 189 1.75 22.63 -19.71
CA LEU A 189 2.73 21.83 -20.44
C LEU A 189 2.45 21.90 -21.94
N ILE A 190 1.23 21.60 -22.38
CA ILE A 190 0.84 21.63 -23.80
C ILE A 190 0.98 23.04 -24.40
N ALA A 191 0.59 24.09 -23.68
CA ALA A 191 0.75 25.48 -24.14
C ALA A 191 2.23 25.86 -24.32
N ARG A 192 3.12 25.41 -23.43
CA ARG A 192 4.58 25.60 -23.57
C ARG A 192 5.13 24.84 -24.78
N THR A 193 4.61 23.65 -25.06
CA THR A 193 4.94 22.86 -26.26
C THR A 193 4.60 23.61 -27.54
N LEU A 194 3.37 24.15 -27.62
CA LEU A 194 2.89 24.88 -28.79
C LEU A 194 3.62 26.22 -29.00
N SER A 195 3.94 26.93 -27.92
CA SER A 195 4.66 28.21 -27.98
C SER A 195 6.14 28.06 -28.37
N ARG A 196 6.72 26.86 -28.23
CA ARG A 196 8.11 26.53 -28.58
C ARG A 196 8.24 25.66 -29.85
N ALA A 197 7.13 25.34 -30.52
CA ALA A 197 7.08 24.48 -31.69
C ALA A 197 7.73 25.07 -32.96
N THR A 198 8.36 26.25 -32.88
CA THR A 198 9.36 26.70 -33.87
C THR A 198 10.72 26.00 -33.74
N GLY A 199 10.93 25.11 -32.76
CA GLY A 199 12.02 24.13 -32.82
C GLY A 199 12.39 23.46 -31.49
N SER A 200 11.85 22.27 -31.20
CA SER A 200 12.52 21.20 -30.43
C SER A 200 11.61 19.98 -30.24
N ALA A 201 12.14 18.76 -30.44
CA ALA A 201 11.48 17.48 -30.18
C ALA A 201 11.26 17.16 -28.68
N THR A 202 11.85 17.93 -27.77
CA THR A 202 11.84 17.66 -26.32
C THR A 202 10.50 17.96 -25.64
N SER A 203 9.65 18.82 -26.22
CA SER A 203 8.41 19.25 -25.56
C SER A 203 7.26 18.24 -25.64
N GLY A 204 7.28 17.32 -26.61
CA GLY A 204 6.32 16.21 -26.66
C GLY A 204 6.62 15.13 -25.61
N GLU A 205 7.91 14.93 -25.32
CA GLU A 205 8.37 13.95 -24.33
C GLU A 205 7.95 14.33 -22.90
N GLU A 206 7.96 15.63 -22.56
CA GLU A 206 7.51 16.14 -21.25
C GLU A 206 6.02 15.87 -21.00
N GLY A 207 5.17 16.01 -22.03
CA GLY A 207 3.74 15.70 -21.93
C GLY A 207 3.48 14.21 -21.78
N LYS A 208 4.22 13.37 -22.52
CA LYS A 208 4.12 11.91 -22.42
C LYS A 208 4.59 11.40 -21.05
N ASN A 209 5.72 11.90 -20.55
CA ASN A 209 6.21 11.59 -19.21
C ASN A 209 5.22 12.00 -18.11
N TYR A 210 4.49 13.11 -18.30
CA TYR A 210 3.44 13.50 -17.36
C TYR A 210 2.28 12.50 -17.33
N LEU A 211 1.82 12.05 -18.50
CA LEU A 211 0.75 11.05 -18.61
C LEU A 211 1.18 9.69 -18.07
N ASP A 212 2.42 9.27 -18.33
CA ASP A 212 2.98 8.02 -17.81
C ASP A 212 3.04 8.00 -16.27
N ASN A 213 3.17 9.17 -15.62
CA ASN A 213 3.23 9.32 -14.17
C ASN A 213 1.94 9.93 -13.56
N ILE A 214 0.83 9.94 -14.31
CA ILE A 214 -0.39 10.67 -13.94
C ILE A 214 -1.01 10.18 -12.62
N VAL A 215 -0.98 8.86 -12.38
CA VAL A 215 -1.52 8.24 -11.16
C VAL A 215 -0.70 8.65 -9.94
N GLN A 216 0.64 8.61 -10.04
CA GLN A 216 1.51 9.07 -8.96
C GLN A 216 1.25 10.55 -8.65
N ARG A 217 1.18 11.40 -9.69
CA ARG A 217 0.93 12.83 -9.53
C ARG A 217 -0.41 13.11 -8.85
N PHE A 218 -1.44 12.34 -9.20
CA PHE A 218 -2.75 12.43 -8.55
C PHE A 218 -2.68 12.16 -7.05
N TRP A 219 -1.95 11.12 -6.63
CA TRP A 219 -1.77 10.81 -5.21
C TRP A 219 -0.97 11.87 -4.46
N GLU A 220 0.06 12.46 -5.09
CA GLU A 220 0.80 13.59 -4.53
C GLU A 220 -0.11 14.79 -4.27
N CYS A 221 -0.99 15.14 -5.23
CA CYS A 221 -1.96 16.22 -5.08
C CYS A 221 -3.02 15.95 -3.99
N LEU A 222 -3.37 14.68 -3.76
CA LEU A 222 -4.27 14.29 -2.67
C LEU A 222 -3.58 14.32 -1.29
N GLY A 223 -2.31 13.91 -1.22
CA GLY A 223 -1.53 13.84 0.02
C GLY A 223 -0.96 15.18 0.48
N SER A 224 -0.96 16.22 -0.37
CA SER A 224 -0.54 17.57 -0.02
C SER A 224 -1.61 18.39 0.74
N ARG A 225 -2.64 17.74 1.31
CA ARG A 225 -3.76 18.35 2.04
C ARG A 225 -3.71 18.04 3.52
#